data_AF-A0AA85C3G1-F1
#
_entry.id   AF-A0AA85C3G1-F1
#
_cell.length_a   1.000
_cell.length_b   1.000
_cell.length_c   1.000
_cell.angle_alpha   90.00
_cell.angle_beta   90.00
_cell.angle_gamma   90.00
#
_symmetry.space_group_name_H-M   'P 1'
#
loop_
_entity.id
_entity.type
_entity.pdbx_description
1 polymer ?
#
loop_
_entity_poly.entity_id
_entity_poly.type
_entity_poly.pdbx_seq_one_letter_code
_entity_poly.pdbx_strand_id
1 'polypeptide(L)' 'MNEDMQTEVMELCVTACEKFSTDNEAAARFVKETMDKKYGAAWHVAVGEGFGFEITYDIKTFYTCYVVEI' A
#
# COMPACT_ATOMS: atom_id res chain seq x y z
N MET A 1 0.98 -13.69 4.52
CA MET A 1 1.39 -12.42 5.17
C MET A 1 1.49 -12.65 6.66
N ASN A 2 2.67 -12.44 7.24
CA ASN A 2 2.84 -12.50 8.69
C ASN A 2 2.07 -11.35 9.36
N GLU A 3 1.43 -11.56 10.51
CA GLU A 3 0.59 -10.55 11.19
C GLU A 3 1.37 -9.26 11.51
N ASP A 4 2.66 -9.39 11.83
CA ASP A 4 3.57 -8.26 12.06
C ASP A 4 3.70 -7.36 10.82
N MET A 5 3.80 -7.97 9.64
CA MET A 5 3.92 -7.23 8.38
C MET A 5 2.62 -6.49 8.06
N GLN A 6 1.47 -7.05 8.42
CA GLN A 6 0.19 -6.38 8.16
C GLN A 6 0.03 -5.13 9.02
N THR A 7 0.35 -5.25 10.31
CA THR A 7 0.31 -4.15 11.27
C THR A 7 1.20 -3.01 10.80
N GLU A 8 2.42 -3.32 10.39
CA GLU A 8 3.37 -2.31 9.96
C GLU A 8 2.95 -1.59 8.67
N VAL A 9 2.37 -2.32 7.71
CA VAL A 9 1.84 -1.69 6.50
C VAL A 9 0.69 -0.75 6.83
N MET A 10 -0.21 -1.14 7.74
CA MET A 10 -1.32 -0.29 8.18
C MET A 10 -0.82 1.00 8.82
N GLU A 11 0.17 0.94 9.72
CA GLU A 11 0.77 2.14 10.32
C GLU A 11 1.43 3.05 9.28
N LEU A 12 2.10 2.45 8.28
CA LEU A 12 2.72 3.20 7.20
C LEU A 12 1.68 3.90 6.31
N CYS A 13 0.56 3.22 6.03
CA CYS A 13 -0.56 3.76 5.29
C CYS A 13 -1.17 4.97 5.99
N VAL A 14 -1.42 4.89 7.31
CA VAL A 14 -1.92 6.02 8.11
C VAL A 14 -0.94 7.19 8.04
N THR A 15 0.35 6.93 8.23
CA THR A 15 1.40 7.96 8.15
C THR A 15 1.45 8.62 6.78
N ALA A 16 1.29 7.85 5.71
CA ALA A 16 1.29 8.35 4.34
C ALA A 16 0.08 9.25 4.08
N CYS A 17 -1.11 8.86 4.57
CA CYS A 17 -2.33 9.63 4.44
C CYS A 17 -2.30 10.93 5.25
N GLU A 18 -1.73 10.93 6.46
CA GLU A 18 -1.57 12.16 7.25
C GLU A 18 -0.57 13.12 6.58
N LYS A 19 0.51 12.57 6.03
CA LYS A 19 1.58 13.36 5.42
C LYS A 19 1.24 13.90 4.04
N PHE A 20 0.47 13.15 3.25
CA PHE A 20 0.13 13.44 1.86
C PHE A 20 -1.40 13.44 1.65
N SER A 21 -2.12 14.09 2.56
CA SER A 21 -3.60 14.16 2.56
C SER A 21 -4.20 14.84 1.33
N THR A 22 -3.41 15.60 0.58
CA THR A 22 -3.84 16.31 -0.65
C THR A 22 -3.26 15.69 -1.93
N ASP A 23 -2.29 14.77 -1.80
CA ASP A 23 -1.52 14.20 -2.91
C ASP A 23 -1.48 12.68 -2.80
N ASN A 24 -2.54 12.04 -3.29
CA ASN A 24 -2.70 10.57 -3.28
C ASN A 24 -1.57 9.84 -4.03
N GLU A 25 -1.03 10.45 -5.10
CA GLU A 25 0.12 9.89 -5.83
C GLU A 25 1.38 9.85 -4.95
N ALA A 26 1.65 10.92 -4.21
CA ALA A 26 2.78 10.99 -3.31
C ALA A 26 2.62 10.01 -2.13
N ALA A 27 1.40 9.87 -1.60
CA ALA A 27 1.06 8.88 -0.58
C ALA A 27 1.36 7.45 -1.07
N ALA A 28 0.82 7.07 -2.24
CA ALA A 28 0.99 5.75 -2.82
C ALA A 28 2.47 5.45 -3.11
N ARG A 29 3.19 6.43 -3.67
CA ARG A 29 4.63 6.31 -3.94
C ARG A 29 5.44 6.11 -2.67
N PHE A 30 5.14 6.86 -1.62
CA PHE A 30 5.84 6.76 -0.33
C PHE A 30 5.68 5.37 0.30
N VAL A 31 4.45 4.82 0.30
CA VAL A 31 4.20 3.48 0.82
C VAL A 31 4.93 2.44 -0.02
N LYS A 32 4.86 2.54 -1.36
CA LYS A 32 5.54 1.62 -2.27
C LYS A 32 7.05 1.61 -2.07
N GLU A 33 7.70 2.77 -2.10
CA GLU A 33 9.16 2.88 -1.97
C GLU A 33 9.65 2.34 -0.62
N THR A 34 8.87 2.55 0.45
CA THR A 34 9.20 2.05 1.79
C THR A 34 9.08 0.52 1.86
N MET A 35 8.02 -0.04 1.28
CA MET A 35 7.79 -1.49 1.26
C MET A 35 8.77 -2.22 0.35
N ASP A 36 9.03 -1.70 -0.85
CA ASP A 36 10.06 -2.22 -1.76
C ASP A 36 11.44 -2.26 -1.08
N LYS A 37 11.78 -1.23 -0.28
CA LYS A 37 13.05 -1.16 0.44
C LYS A 37 13.15 -2.15 1.60
N LYS A 38 12.03 -2.41 2.30
CA LYS A 38 12.03 -3.22 3.52
C LYS A 38 11.80 -4.71 3.26
N TYR A 39 10.94 -5.04 2.31
CA TYR A 39 10.51 -6.41 2.01
C TYR A 39 10.91 -6.89 0.62
N GLY A 40 11.53 -6.03 -0.20
CA GLY A 40 12.00 -6.35 -1.55
C GLY A 40 10.92 -6.11 -2.62
N ALA A 41 11.37 -5.70 -3.81
CA ALA A 41 10.50 -5.41 -4.94
C ALA A 41 9.87 -6.69 -5.56
N ALA A 42 8.69 -6.61 -6.19
CA ALA A 42 7.92 -5.41 -6.53
C ALA A 42 6.57 -5.33 -5.80
N TRP A 43 6.40 -4.28 -4.99
CA TRP A 43 5.15 -3.94 -4.30
C TRP A 43 4.26 -3.05 -5.17
N HIS A 44 2.95 -3.26 -5.01
CA HIS A 44 1.91 -2.53 -5.72
C HIS A 44 1.01 -1.85 -4.70
N VAL A 45 0.84 -0.54 -4.82
CA VAL A 45 0.08 0.30 -3.88
C VAL A 45 -0.92 1.13 -4.65
N ALA A 46 -2.15 1.20 -4.16
CA ALA A 46 -3.22 2.06 -4.65
C ALA A 46 -3.83 2.86 -3.49
N VAL A 47 -4.02 4.17 -3.68
CA VAL A 47 -4.52 5.10 -2.64
C VAL A 47 -5.58 6.02 -3.24
N GLY A 48 -6.68 6.24 -2.51
CA GLY A 48 -7.55 7.40 -2.66
C GLY A 48 -8.99 7.17 -2.19
N GLU A 49 -9.86 8.14 -2.49
CA GLU A 49 -11.15 8.32 -1.85
C GLU A 49 -12.27 7.57 -2.60
N GLY A 50 -12.75 6.45 -2.05
CA GLY A 50 -13.95 5.74 -2.51
C GLY A 50 -13.84 5.12 -3.91
N PHE A 51 -13.04 4.06 -4.06
CA PHE A 51 -12.94 3.31 -5.32
C PHE A 51 -13.37 1.85 -5.16
N GLY A 52 -14.16 1.35 -6.13
CA GLY A 52 -14.30 -0.08 -6.38
C GLY A 52 -13.23 -0.51 -7.38
N PHE A 53 -12.33 -1.41 -6.98
CA PHE A 53 -11.33 -2.01 -7.87
C PHE A 53 -11.52 -3.52 -7.92
N GLU A 54 -11.41 -4.09 -9.12
CA GLU A 54 -11.32 -5.53 -9.32
C GLU A 54 -9.85 -5.87 -9.58
N ILE A 55 -9.19 -6.48 -8.59
CA ILE A 55 -7.80 -6.93 -8.75
C ILE A 55 -7.83 -8.39 -9.19
N THR A 56 -7.50 -8.65 -10.45
CA THR A 56 -7.23 -10.00 -10.95
C THR A 56 -5.75 -10.32 -10.69
N TYR A 57 -5.46 -11.36 -9.91
CA TYR A 57 -4.08 -11.77 -9.63
C TYR A 57 -3.88 -13.27 -9.73
N ASP A 58 -2.65 -13.68 -10.08
CA ASP A 58 -2.20 -15.07 -10.00
C ASP A 58 -1.65 -15.34 -8.59
N ILE A 59 -2.08 -16.45 -7.98
CA ILE A 59 -1.82 -16.83 -6.57
C ILE A 59 -0.30 -16.92 -6.29
N LYS A 60 0.53 -17.07 -7.32
CA LYS A 60 2.00 -17.13 -7.19
C LYS A 60 2.71 -15.77 -7.25
N THR A 61 2.03 -14.72 -7.67
CA THR A 61 2.63 -13.39 -7.92
C THR A 61 2.07 -12.32 -6.98
N PHE A 62 1.20 -12.67 -6.03
CA PHE A 62 0.61 -11.69 -5.13
C PHE A 62 1.56 -11.32 -3.99
N TYR A 63 2.48 -10.41 -4.31
CA TYR A 63 3.18 -9.62 -3.32
C TYR A 63 2.24 -8.47 -2.90
N THR A 64 1.32 -8.82 -2.01
CA THR A 64 0.73 -7.93 -1.02
C THR A 64 0.21 -6.57 -1.55
N CYS A 65 -1.06 -6.54 -1.96
CA CYS A 65 -1.77 -5.29 -2.26
C CYS A 65 -2.52 -4.81 -1.00
N TYR A 66 -2.24 -3.58 -0.56
CA TYR A 66 -3.00 -2.90 0.49
C TYR A 66 -3.70 -1.68 -0.06
N VAL A 67 -4.92 -1.48 0.40
CA VAL A 67 -5.85 -0.44 -0.03
C VAL A 67 -6.12 0.43 1.18
N VAL A 68 -5.96 1.73 1.01
CA VAL A 68 -6.28 2.72 2.03
C VAL A 68 -7.52 3.47 1.58
N GLU A 69 -8.64 3.22 2.26
CA GLU A 69 -9.85 4.05 2.19
C GLU A 69 -9.65 5.23 3.15
N ILE A 70 -10.00 6.44 2.69
CA ILE A 70 -10.06 7.65 3.50
C ILE A 70 -11.42 7.72 4.18
#